data_AF-W0JWK0-F1
#
_entry.id   AF-W0JWK0-F1
#
_cell.length_a   1.000
_cell.length_b   1.000
_cell.length_c   1.000
_cell.angle_alpha   90.00
_cell.angle_beta   90.00
_cell.angle_gamma   90.00
#
_symmetry.space_group_name_H-M   'P 1'
#
loop_
_entity.id
_entity.type
_entity.pdbx_description
1 polymer ?
#
loop_
_entity_poly.entity_id
_entity_poly.type
_entity_poly.pdbx_seq_one_letter_code
_entity_poly.pdbx_strand_id
1 'polypeptide(L)'
;MNRPNRKSIVTGAVGGLVSVGVVGTLLSYFDYHIVMSPTGFWILVLGAFLLGLISVGFSSHTGLFAPGGGFFLVLAAVVSVELTTPSPQQVGELGGNAIVDGAFHTLSYASTWYLWLTLLLVAGVAEFAIRRGYEYHDDRLRNLPELPLSRYELGILVSGCSVLVGLATTVVLVQGQMWGTISGYGIGFAVATAATAISLTALLSRGIVIPFLLYSWVLTNSLHTEVFTSPDTALHIPFVGIASFGFVVVAALELLVRYRLLGWNGGNFVTDPR
;
A
#
# COMPACT_ATOMS: atom_id res chain seq x y z
N MET A 1 -24.86 4.34 5.74
CA MET A 1 -23.95 3.28 5.27
C MET A 1 -24.73 1.98 5.15
N ASN A 2 -24.81 1.39 3.96
CA ASN A 2 -25.43 0.08 3.77
C ASN A 2 -24.56 -1.00 4.43
N ARG A 3 -25.20 -1.95 5.12
CA ARG A 3 -24.49 -3.08 5.74
C ARG A 3 -23.70 -3.86 4.67
N PRO A 4 -22.51 -4.39 5.01
CA PRO A 4 -21.75 -5.22 4.09
C PRO A 4 -22.60 -6.40 3.61
N ASN A 5 -22.67 -6.55 2.28
CA ASN A 5 -23.42 -7.62 1.65
C ASN A 5 -22.77 -8.97 1.99
N ARG A 6 -23.56 -10.01 2.31
CA ARG A 6 -23.04 -11.37 2.53
C ARG A 6 -22.13 -11.82 1.38
N LYS A 7 -22.45 -11.44 0.15
CA LYS A 7 -21.62 -11.75 -1.03
C LYS A 7 -20.21 -11.16 -0.94
N SER A 8 -20.05 -9.91 -0.49
CA SER A 8 -18.71 -9.30 -0.38
C SER A 8 -17.89 -9.93 0.75
N ILE A 9 -18.53 -10.33 1.84
CA ILE A 9 -17.87 -11.05 2.94
C ILE A 9 -17.37 -12.42 2.47
N VAL A 10 -18.21 -13.20 1.79
CA VAL A 10 -17.83 -14.51 1.25
C VAL A 10 -16.71 -14.38 0.22
N THR A 11 -16.82 -13.41 -0.70
CA THR A 11 -15.82 -13.18 -1.74
C THR A 11 -14.48 -12.76 -1.13
N GLY A 12 -14.51 -11.90 -0.11
CA GLY A 12 -13.32 -11.58 0.68
C GLY A 12 -12.74 -12.83 1.36
N ALA A 13 -13.56 -13.63 2.05
CA ALA A 13 -13.09 -14.83 2.74
C ALA A 13 -12.38 -15.81 1.79
N VAL A 14 -12.90 -15.97 0.57
CA VAL A 14 -12.22 -16.74 -0.49
C VAL A 14 -10.87 -16.13 -0.84
N GLY A 15 -10.79 -14.80 -1.03
CA GLY A 15 -9.51 -14.11 -1.26
C GLY A 15 -8.50 -14.31 -0.13
N GLY A 16 -8.95 -14.26 1.12
CA GLY A 16 -8.12 -14.56 2.29
C GLY A 16 -7.61 -16.00 2.31
N LEU A 17 -8.47 -16.97 2.02
CA LEU A 17 -8.09 -18.39 1.94
C LEU A 17 -7.11 -18.65 0.79
N VAL A 18 -7.28 -18.00 -0.36
CA VAL A 18 -6.33 -18.08 -1.48
C VAL A 18 -4.96 -17.54 -1.05
N SER A 19 -4.93 -16.39 -0.37
CA SER A 19 -3.69 -15.80 0.17
C SER A 19 -2.97 -16.78 1.11
N VAL A 20 -3.69 -17.34 2.09
CA VAL A 20 -3.14 -18.33 3.03
C VAL A 20 -2.67 -19.59 2.31
N GLY A 21 -3.44 -20.10 1.36
CA GLY A 21 -3.09 -21.29 0.60
C GLY A 21 -1.82 -21.12 -0.22
N VAL A 22 -1.69 -19.99 -0.93
CA VAL A 22 -0.48 -19.68 -1.72
C VAL A 22 0.73 -19.49 -0.82
N VAL A 23 0.62 -18.65 0.21
CA VAL A 23 1.71 -18.39 1.15
C VAL A 23 2.12 -19.68 1.87
N GLY A 24 1.17 -20.46 2.37
CA GLY A 24 1.43 -21.74 3.02
C GLY A 24 2.11 -22.74 2.09
N THR A 25 1.69 -22.81 0.82
CA THR A 25 2.31 -23.70 -0.17
C THR A 25 3.77 -23.31 -0.41
N LEU A 26 4.06 -22.01 -0.57
CA LEU A 26 5.43 -21.52 -0.76
C LEU A 26 6.29 -21.76 0.50
N LEU A 27 5.77 -21.48 1.70
CA LEU A 27 6.47 -21.75 2.96
C LEU A 27 6.80 -23.23 3.16
N SER A 28 5.91 -24.13 2.76
CA SER A 28 6.15 -25.57 2.81
C SER A 28 7.11 -26.04 1.71
N TYR A 29 7.00 -25.49 0.49
CA TYR A 29 7.86 -25.89 -0.63
C TYR A 29 9.33 -25.51 -0.41
N PHE A 30 9.60 -24.39 0.26
CA PHE A 30 10.95 -23.92 0.58
C PHE A 30 11.39 -24.17 2.03
N ASP A 31 10.63 -24.96 2.79
CA ASP A 31 10.93 -25.31 4.19
C ASP A 31 11.13 -24.11 5.16
N TYR A 32 10.58 -22.93 4.83
CA TYR A 32 10.71 -21.72 5.67
C TYR A 32 10.01 -21.83 7.02
N HIS A 33 9.11 -22.80 7.20
CA HIS A 33 8.44 -23.04 8.48
C HIS A 33 9.42 -23.42 9.61
N ILE A 34 10.61 -23.94 9.27
CA ILE A 34 11.62 -24.38 10.25
C ILE A 34 12.26 -23.20 10.99
N VAL A 35 12.32 -22.03 10.35
CA VAL A 35 12.92 -20.81 10.93
C VAL A 35 11.92 -19.92 11.67
N MET A 36 10.65 -20.33 11.79
CA MET A 36 9.60 -19.55 12.45
C MET A 36 9.18 -20.13 13.81
N SER A 37 8.95 -19.24 14.78
CA SER A 37 8.24 -19.65 15.99
C SER A 37 6.76 -19.98 15.68
N PRO A 38 6.12 -20.89 16.44
CA PRO A 38 4.69 -21.21 16.25
C PRO A 38 3.79 -19.96 16.30
N THR A 39 4.11 -19.01 17.18
CA THR A 39 3.38 -17.74 17.29
C THR A 39 3.55 -16.88 16.04
N GLY A 40 4.78 -16.76 15.53
CA GLY A 40 5.07 -16.00 14.30
C GLY A 40 4.33 -16.56 13.09
N PHE A 41 4.25 -17.90 13.00
CA PHE A 41 3.50 -18.57 11.94
C PHE A 41 2.01 -18.21 11.97
N TRP A 42 1.35 -18.25 13.13
CA TRP A 42 -0.08 -17.92 13.23
C TRP A 42 -0.37 -16.45 12.93
N ILE A 43 0.50 -15.53 13.35
CA ILE A 43 0.40 -14.10 13.02
C ILE A 43 0.48 -13.90 11.51
N LEU A 44 1.40 -14.61 10.84
CA LEU A 44 1.57 -14.56 9.40
C LEU A 44 0.33 -15.10 8.67
N VAL A 45 -0.20 -16.25 9.08
CA VAL A 45 -1.43 -16.82 8.52
C VAL A 45 -2.60 -15.85 8.66
N LEU A 46 -2.78 -15.25 9.84
CA LEU A 46 -3.81 -14.25 10.07
C LEU A 46 -3.62 -13.02 9.18
N GLY A 47 -2.39 -12.51 9.08
CA GLY A 47 -2.05 -11.36 8.24
C GLY A 47 -2.34 -11.62 6.76
N ALA A 48 -1.90 -12.77 6.23
CA ALA A 48 -2.17 -13.19 4.86
C ALA A 48 -3.68 -13.32 4.60
N PHE A 49 -4.42 -13.91 5.54
CA PHE A 49 -5.88 -14.01 5.45
C PHE A 49 -6.54 -12.63 5.42
N LEU A 50 -6.17 -11.74 6.35
CA LEU A 50 -6.74 -10.39 6.45
C LEU A 50 -6.45 -9.55 5.20
N LEU A 51 -5.24 -9.65 4.65
CA LEU A 51 -4.85 -8.96 3.43
C LEU A 51 -5.76 -9.33 2.26
N GLY A 52 -5.98 -10.63 2.02
CA GLY A 52 -6.90 -11.10 0.98
C GLY A 52 -8.37 -10.79 1.29
N LEU A 53 -8.80 -11.01 2.53
CA LEU A 53 -10.16 -10.74 3.01
C LEU A 53 -10.57 -9.29 2.77
N ILE A 54 -9.75 -8.36 3.24
CA ILE A 54 -10.06 -6.94 3.18
C ILE A 54 -9.94 -6.43 1.76
N SER A 55 -8.87 -6.77 1.02
CA SER A 55 -8.66 -6.25 -0.33
C SER A 55 -9.73 -6.72 -1.32
N VAL A 56 -9.98 -8.03 -1.37
CA VAL A 56 -11.00 -8.63 -2.25
C VAL A 56 -12.41 -8.30 -1.78
N GLY A 57 -12.64 -8.33 -0.46
CA GLY A 57 -13.92 -7.98 0.14
C GLY A 57 -14.29 -6.52 -0.11
N PHE A 58 -13.32 -5.60 0.02
CA PHE A 58 -13.52 -4.16 -0.24
C PHE A 58 -13.78 -3.89 -1.72
N SER A 59 -13.01 -4.49 -2.63
CA SER A 59 -13.30 -4.43 -4.07
C SER A 59 -14.68 -4.98 -4.41
N SER A 60 -15.05 -6.13 -3.85
CA SER A 60 -16.38 -6.69 -4.02
C SER A 60 -17.46 -5.83 -3.36
N HIS A 61 -17.18 -5.08 -2.30
CA HIS A 61 -18.18 -4.26 -1.64
C HIS A 61 -18.43 -2.95 -2.39
N THR A 62 -17.38 -2.35 -2.94
CA THR A 62 -17.38 -1.00 -3.51
C THR A 62 -17.42 -0.95 -5.03
N GLY A 63 -17.01 -2.03 -5.70
CA GLY A 63 -16.84 -2.06 -7.17
C GLY A 63 -15.53 -1.43 -7.65
N LEU A 64 -14.62 -1.08 -6.73
CA LEU A 64 -13.26 -0.65 -7.02
C LEU A 64 -12.40 -1.86 -7.42
N PHE A 65 -11.60 -1.72 -8.47
CA PHE A 65 -10.72 -2.77 -8.97
C PHE A 65 -9.35 -2.79 -8.29
N ALA A 66 -8.76 -1.64 -7.98
CA ALA A 66 -7.38 -1.49 -7.52
C ALA A 66 -7.04 -2.30 -6.26
N PRO A 67 -7.90 -2.38 -5.21
CA PRO A 67 -7.58 -3.16 -4.01
C PRO A 67 -7.46 -4.66 -4.30
N GLY A 68 -8.46 -5.26 -4.95
CA GLY A 68 -8.47 -6.69 -5.29
C GLY A 68 -7.51 -7.04 -6.43
N GLY A 69 -7.49 -6.25 -7.50
CA GLY A 69 -6.57 -6.43 -8.61
C GLY A 69 -5.11 -6.24 -8.21
N GLY A 70 -4.83 -5.22 -7.41
CA GLY A 70 -3.52 -4.98 -6.81
C GLY A 70 -3.09 -6.12 -5.89
N PHE A 71 -4.00 -6.64 -5.06
CA PHE A 71 -3.72 -7.82 -4.23
C PHE A 71 -3.27 -9.02 -5.08
N PHE A 72 -3.99 -9.36 -6.13
CA PHE A 72 -3.60 -10.48 -7.00
C PHE A 72 -2.30 -10.22 -7.75
N LEU A 73 -2.04 -8.98 -8.17
CA LEU A 73 -0.78 -8.60 -8.80
C LEU A 73 0.40 -8.76 -7.83
N VAL A 74 0.28 -8.30 -6.60
CA VAL A 74 1.34 -8.46 -5.57
C VAL A 74 1.55 -9.94 -5.28
N LEU A 75 0.48 -10.72 -5.08
CA LEU A 75 0.59 -12.15 -4.83
C LEU A 75 1.27 -12.90 -5.98
N ALA A 76 0.89 -12.58 -7.23
CA ALA A 76 1.51 -13.16 -8.42
C ALA A 76 2.98 -12.74 -8.58
N ALA A 77 3.31 -11.48 -8.26
CA ALA A 77 4.69 -11.00 -8.29
C ALA A 77 5.55 -11.74 -7.26
N VAL A 78 5.05 -11.95 -6.04
CA VAL A 78 5.75 -12.71 -4.99
C VAL A 78 5.97 -14.15 -5.42
N VAL A 79 4.94 -14.83 -5.92
CA VAL A 79 5.07 -16.20 -6.47
C VAL A 79 6.11 -16.24 -7.59
N SER A 80 6.06 -15.29 -8.52
CA SER A 80 6.99 -15.22 -9.65
C SER A 80 8.43 -15.01 -9.18
N VAL A 81 8.66 -14.03 -8.29
CA VAL A 81 10.00 -13.73 -7.79
C VAL A 81 10.54 -14.94 -7.02
N GLU A 82 9.79 -15.49 -6.06
CA GLU A 82 10.22 -16.64 -5.27
C GLU A 82 10.60 -17.86 -6.14
N LEU A 83 9.86 -18.13 -7.21
CA LEU A 83 10.12 -19.27 -8.08
C LEU A 83 11.24 -19.02 -9.11
N THR A 84 11.62 -17.76 -9.34
CA THR A 84 12.63 -17.39 -10.34
C THR A 84 13.96 -16.96 -9.75
N THR A 85 14.00 -16.61 -8.46
CA THR A 85 15.22 -16.29 -7.73
C THR A 85 15.81 -17.52 -7.03
N PRO A 86 17.14 -17.60 -6.87
CA PRO A 86 17.75 -18.66 -6.07
C PRO A 86 17.23 -18.67 -4.63
N SER A 87 16.99 -19.87 -4.09
CA SER A 87 16.58 -20.02 -2.69
C SER A 87 17.66 -19.53 -1.73
N PRO A 88 17.29 -18.95 -0.57
CA PRO A 88 18.26 -18.55 0.46
C PRO A 88 19.13 -19.74 0.90
N GLN A 89 20.44 -19.53 0.99
CA GLN A 89 21.42 -20.55 1.38
C GLN A 89 22.07 -20.16 2.70
N GLN A 90 22.18 -21.11 3.63
CA GLN A 90 22.96 -20.88 4.84
C GLN A 90 24.45 -20.83 4.48
N VAL A 91 25.10 -19.70 4.78
CA VAL A 91 26.53 -19.45 4.46
C VAL A 91 27.41 -19.57 5.71
N GLY A 92 26.81 -19.56 6.91
CA GLY A 92 27.54 -19.80 8.14
C GLY A 92 26.68 -19.70 9.39
N GLU A 93 27.34 -19.54 10.53
CA GLU A 93 26.73 -19.28 11.83
C GLU A 93 27.50 -18.18 12.57
N LEU A 94 26.80 -17.21 13.15
CA LEU A 94 27.39 -16.15 13.96
C LEU A 94 26.66 -16.08 15.30
N GLY A 95 27.41 -16.35 16.39
CA GLY A 95 26.86 -16.32 17.75
C GLY A 95 25.72 -17.33 17.97
N GLY A 96 25.74 -18.47 17.26
CA GLY A 96 24.69 -19.49 17.31
C GLY A 96 23.45 -19.20 16.46
N ASN A 97 23.46 -18.11 15.68
CA ASN A 97 22.41 -17.80 14.70
C ASN A 97 22.89 -18.13 13.29
N ALA A 98 22.06 -18.81 12.49
CA ALA A 98 22.36 -19.09 11.09
C ALA A 98 22.47 -17.79 10.29
N ILE A 99 23.58 -17.61 9.58
CA ILE A 99 23.73 -16.56 8.57
C ILE A 99 23.22 -17.14 7.26
N VAL A 100 22.17 -16.55 6.73
CA VAL A 100 21.59 -16.94 5.45
C VAL A 100 21.85 -15.84 4.43
N ASP A 101 22.38 -16.23 3.28
CA ASP A 101 22.52 -15.38 2.11
C ASP A 101 21.36 -15.63 1.15
N GLY A 102 20.73 -14.55 0.69
CA GLY A 102 19.52 -14.60 -0.14
C GLY A 102 18.25 -14.11 0.56
N ALA A 103 17.27 -13.69 -0.25
CA ALA A 103 16.05 -13.03 0.21
C ALA A 103 14.89 -14.03 0.40
N PHE A 104 14.20 -13.92 1.54
CA PHE A 104 13.00 -14.72 1.84
C PHE A 104 11.74 -13.97 1.34
N HIS A 105 11.50 -13.91 0.03
CA HIS A 105 10.47 -13.03 -0.54
C HIS A 105 9.06 -13.31 0.01
N THR A 106 8.67 -14.59 0.13
CA THR A 106 7.37 -15.02 0.66
C THR A 106 7.23 -14.63 2.13
N LEU A 107 8.29 -14.79 2.91
CA LEU A 107 8.33 -14.44 4.31
C LEU A 107 8.21 -12.92 4.49
N SER A 108 8.98 -12.15 3.73
CA SER A 108 8.94 -10.69 3.71
C SER A 108 7.58 -10.15 3.28
N TYR A 109 6.97 -10.73 2.24
CA TYR A 109 5.61 -10.38 1.81
C TYR A 109 4.59 -10.58 2.94
N ALA A 110 4.61 -11.76 3.56
CA ALA A 110 3.61 -12.13 4.54
C ALA A 110 3.83 -11.45 5.90
N SER A 111 5.07 -11.17 6.30
CA SER A 111 5.39 -10.38 7.50
C SER A 111 4.98 -8.91 7.35
N THR A 112 5.06 -8.36 6.14
CA THR A 112 4.69 -6.98 5.81
C THR A 112 3.25 -6.83 5.30
N TRP A 113 2.35 -7.78 5.60
CA TRP A 113 0.95 -7.77 5.13
C TRP A 113 0.21 -6.44 5.39
N TYR A 114 0.49 -5.79 6.53
CA TYR A 114 -0.13 -4.52 6.91
C TYR A 114 0.29 -3.39 5.97
N LEU A 115 1.52 -3.39 5.47
CA LEU A 115 2.01 -2.41 4.50
C LEU A 115 1.26 -2.56 3.19
N TRP A 116 1.21 -3.78 2.64
CA TRP A 116 0.44 -4.07 1.41
C TRP A 116 -1.01 -3.66 1.54
N LEU A 117 -1.64 -3.96 2.68
CA LEU A 117 -3.02 -3.56 2.94
C LEU A 117 -3.22 -2.05 2.89
N THR A 118 -2.33 -1.28 3.52
CA THR A 118 -2.42 0.19 3.50
C THR A 118 -2.23 0.77 2.09
N LEU A 119 -1.29 0.24 1.31
CA LEU A 119 -1.07 0.67 -0.07
C LEU A 119 -2.27 0.36 -0.97
N LEU A 120 -2.86 -0.83 -0.84
CA LEU A 120 -4.05 -1.23 -1.59
C LEU A 120 -5.26 -0.37 -1.22
N LEU A 121 -5.39 0.04 0.04
CA LEU A 121 -6.42 0.98 0.47
C LEU A 121 -6.21 2.37 -0.15
N VAL A 122 -4.97 2.88 -0.14
CA VAL A 122 -4.63 4.15 -0.81
C VAL A 122 -4.89 4.09 -2.31
N ALA A 123 -4.54 2.98 -2.96
CA ALA A 123 -4.85 2.75 -4.38
C ALA A 123 -6.36 2.73 -4.65
N GLY A 124 -7.15 2.12 -3.77
CA GLY A 124 -8.62 2.16 -3.83
C GLY A 124 -9.19 3.58 -3.69
N VAL A 125 -8.64 4.38 -2.77
CA VAL A 125 -9.03 5.79 -2.61
C VAL A 125 -8.69 6.60 -3.87
N ALA A 126 -7.52 6.37 -4.46
CA ALA A 126 -7.13 7.04 -5.69
C ALA A 126 -7.99 6.62 -6.88
N GLU A 127 -8.29 5.33 -7.03
CA GLU A 127 -9.22 4.86 -8.06
C GLU A 127 -10.61 5.47 -7.87
N PHE A 128 -11.13 5.53 -6.64
CA PHE A 128 -12.38 6.19 -6.32
C PHE A 128 -12.36 7.66 -6.79
N ALA A 129 -11.32 8.41 -6.42
CA ALA A 129 -11.17 9.80 -6.79
C ALA A 129 -11.17 9.97 -8.32
N ILE A 130 -10.35 9.19 -9.03
CA ILE A 130 -10.22 9.25 -10.50
C ILE A 130 -11.55 8.88 -11.16
N ARG A 131 -12.19 7.78 -10.77
CA ARG A 131 -13.41 7.29 -11.41
C ARG A 131 -14.60 8.23 -11.18
N ARG A 132 -14.77 8.72 -9.95
CA ARG A 132 -15.87 9.66 -9.63
C ARG A 132 -15.62 11.07 -10.14
N GLY A 133 -14.39 11.56 -10.04
CA GLY A 133 -14.08 12.92 -10.44
C GLY A 133 -14.04 13.11 -11.95
N TYR A 134 -13.66 12.07 -12.69
CA TYR A 134 -13.60 12.08 -14.16
C TYR A 134 -14.71 11.26 -14.83
N GLU A 135 -15.73 10.84 -14.08
CA GLU A 135 -16.89 10.09 -14.58
C GLU A 135 -16.53 8.81 -15.37
N TYR A 136 -15.41 8.18 -15.01
CA TYR A 136 -14.92 6.98 -15.67
C TYR A 136 -15.56 5.72 -15.07
N HIS A 137 -16.42 5.06 -15.86
CA HIS A 137 -17.07 3.78 -15.50
C HIS A 137 -17.86 3.84 -14.17
N ASP A 138 -18.68 4.87 -13.93
CA ASP A 138 -19.36 5.04 -12.63
C ASP A 138 -20.39 3.93 -12.31
N ASP A 139 -20.92 3.26 -13.34
CA ASP A 139 -22.01 2.27 -13.22
C ASP A 139 -21.72 1.07 -12.29
N ARG A 140 -20.44 0.79 -12.00
CA ARG A 140 -20.04 -0.31 -11.11
C ARG A 140 -19.77 0.13 -9.67
N LEU A 141 -19.62 1.43 -9.43
CA LEU A 141 -19.31 1.96 -8.10
C LEU A 141 -20.56 1.91 -7.21
N ARG A 142 -20.37 1.49 -5.96
CA ARG A 142 -21.46 1.33 -4.98
C ARG A 142 -20.96 1.55 -3.57
N ASN A 143 -21.84 2.00 -2.67
CA ASN A 143 -21.54 2.19 -1.25
C ASN A 143 -20.34 3.12 -0.98
N LEU A 144 -20.09 4.08 -1.87
CA LEU A 144 -19.04 5.10 -1.76
C LEU A 144 -19.70 6.48 -1.58
N PRO A 145 -19.03 7.45 -0.94
CA PRO A 145 -19.53 8.81 -0.85
C PRO A 145 -19.60 9.46 -2.24
N GLU A 146 -20.45 10.47 -2.37
CA GLU A 146 -20.53 11.30 -3.56
C GLU A 146 -19.40 12.34 -3.56
N LEU A 147 -18.96 12.76 -4.76
CA LEU A 147 -18.07 13.91 -4.91
C LEU A 147 -18.89 15.15 -5.28
N PRO A 148 -18.48 16.34 -4.83
CA PRO A 148 -17.28 16.64 -4.05
C PRO A 148 -17.42 16.33 -2.55
N LEU A 149 -16.32 15.88 -1.92
CA LEU A 149 -16.27 15.64 -0.47
C LEU A 149 -16.35 16.97 0.30
N SER A 150 -17.02 16.96 1.46
CA SER A 150 -16.89 18.07 2.41
C SER A 150 -15.45 18.17 2.92
N ARG A 151 -15.03 19.37 3.37
CA ARG A 151 -13.68 19.57 3.95
C ARG A 151 -13.39 18.61 5.11
N TYR A 152 -14.42 18.28 5.89
CA TYR A 152 -14.32 17.35 7.00
C TYR A 152 -14.08 15.91 6.53
N GLU A 153 -14.85 15.43 5.55
CA GLU A 153 -14.69 14.08 4.98
C GLU A 153 -13.34 13.93 4.27
N LEU A 154 -12.93 14.94 3.50
CA LEU A 154 -11.61 14.99 2.88
C LEU A 154 -10.50 14.93 3.92
N GLY A 155 -10.62 15.71 4.99
CA GLY A 155 -9.69 15.71 6.12
C GLY A 155 -9.57 14.34 6.78
N ILE A 156 -10.70 13.68 7.07
CA ILE A 156 -10.73 12.32 7.65
C ILE A 156 -10.06 11.31 6.72
N LEU A 157 -10.43 11.32 5.43
CA LEU A 157 -9.94 10.32 4.48
C LEU A 157 -8.43 10.45 4.26
N VAL A 158 -7.94 11.68 4.04
CA VAL A 158 -6.51 11.96 3.86
C VAL A 158 -5.73 11.64 5.13
N SER A 159 -6.17 12.13 6.29
CA SER A 159 -5.48 11.89 7.57
C SER A 159 -5.47 10.40 7.93
N GLY A 160 -6.59 9.70 7.79
CA GLY A 160 -6.68 8.26 8.06
C GLY A 160 -5.75 7.45 7.18
N CYS A 161 -5.76 7.67 5.85
CA CYS A 161 -4.88 6.95 4.94
C CYS A 161 -3.40 7.28 5.19
N SER A 162 -3.07 8.56 5.36
CA SER A 162 -1.69 8.99 5.55
C SER A 162 -1.08 8.47 6.86
N VAL A 163 -1.83 8.52 7.96
CA VAL A 163 -1.41 7.96 9.26
C VAL A 163 -1.24 6.44 9.18
N LEU A 164 -2.14 5.73 8.49
CA LEU A 164 -2.00 4.28 8.31
C LEU A 164 -0.71 3.92 7.55
N VAL A 165 -0.38 4.64 6.48
CA VAL A 165 0.88 4.44 5.74
C VAL A 165 2.09 4.81 6.61
N GLY A 166 2.00 5.89 7.39
CA GLY A 166 3.02 6.27 8.36
C GLY A 166 3.28 5.15 9.38
N LEU A 167 2.23 4.64 10.01
CA LEU A 167 2.31 3.54 10.98
C LEU A 167 2.88 2.27 10.35
N ALA A 168 2.40 1.89 9.17
CA ALA A 168 2.94 0.72 8.45
C ALA A 168 4.44 0.88 8.19
N THR A 169 4.87 2.06 7.72
CA THR A 169 6.29 2.36 7.50
C THR A 169 7.09 2.26 8.80
N THR A 170 6.58 2.79 9.90
CA THR A 170 7.22 2.68 11.22
C THR A 170 7.35 1.23 11.68
N VAL A 171 6.32 0.40 11.49
CA VAL A 171 6.38 -1.02 11.89
C VAL A 171 7.45 -1.75 11.08
N VAL A 172 7.58 -1.48 9.77
CA VAL A 172 8.68 -2.04 8.95
C VAL A 172 10.04 -1.62 9.50
N LEU A 173 10.24 -0.33 9.77
CA LEU A 173 11.49 0.18 10.33
C LEU A 173 11.86 -0.49 11.66
N VAL A 174 10.88 -0.65 12.56
CA VAL A 174 11.08 -1.27 13.88
C VAL A 174 11.40 -2.76 13.74
N GLN A 175 10.70 -3.48 12.86
CA GLN A 175 10.95 -4.91 12.63
C GLN A 175 12.31 -5.16 11.99
N GLY A 176 12.73 -4.32 11.06
CA GLY A 176 14.06 -4.37 10.47
C GLY A 176 15.19 -3.87 11.39
N GLN A 177 14.89 -3.44 12.62
CA GLN A 177 15.84 -2.78 13.54
C GLN A 177 16.58 -1.59 12.88
N MET A 178 15.92 -0.96 11.91
CA MET A 178 16.49 0.11 11.10
C MET A 178 16.55 1.39 11.93
N TRP A 179 17.71 2.08 11.94
CA TRP A 179 17.95 3.36 12.64
C TRP A 179 17.95 3.33 14.18
N GLY A 180 17.42 2.30 14.82
CA GLY A 180 17.62 1.98 16.25
C GLY A 180 17.23 3.07 17.25
N THR A 181 16.53 4.13 16.82
CA THR A 181 16.27 5.34 17.62
C THR A 181 14.83 5.80 17.45
N ILE A 182 14.21 6.27 18.55
CA ILE A 182 12.84 6.81 18.55
C ILE A 182 12.69 7.96 17.55
N SER A 183 13.72 8.81 17.45
CA SER A 183 13.77 9.91 16.48
C SER A 183 13.76 9.41 15.04
N GLY A 184 14.55 8.38 14.70
CA GLY A 184 14.55 7.76 13.38
C GLY A 184 13.15 7.25 13.00
N TYR A 185 12.53 6.46 13.88
CA TYR A 185 11.18 5.95 13.65
C TYR A 185 10.13 7.06 13.45
N GLY A 186 10.27 8.15 14.22
CA GLY A 186 9.44 9.35 14.08
C GLY A 186 9.62 10.07 12.74
N ILE A 187 10.85 10.13 12.22
CA ILE A 187 11.14 10.70 10.89
C ILE A 187 10.47 9.85 9.80
N GLY A 188 10.62 8.51 9.86
CA GLY A 188 9.99 7.61 8.91
C GLY A 188 8.47 7.75 8.88
N PHE A 189 7.85 7.82 10.06
CA PHE A 189 6.42 8.09 10.22
C PHE A 189 6.01 9.41 9.54
N ALA A 190 6.69 10.50 9.89
CA ALA A 190 6.35 11.85 9.44
C ALA A 190 6.48 11.99 7.92
N VAL A 191 7.56 11.44 7.36
CA VAL A 191 7.84 11.45 5.92
C VAL A 191 6.79 10.68 5.13
N ALA A 192 6.50 9.44 5.53
CA ALA A 192 5.52 8.60 4.83
C ALA A 192 4.10 9.19 4.92
N THR A 193 3.75 9.74 6.10
CA THR A 193 2.48 10.45 6.31
C THR A 193 2.39 11.67 5.40
N ALA A 194 3.42 12.52 5.39
CA ALA A 194 3.43 13.75 4.59
C ALA A 194 3.33 13.45 3.08
N ALA A 195 4.14 12.52 2.57
CA ALA A 195 4.13 12.14 1.16
C ALA A 195 2.76 11.62 0.71
N THR A 196 2.13 10.78 1.53
CA THR A 196 0.78 10.24 1.27
C THR A 196 -0.27 11.35 1.33
N ALA A 197 -0.21 12.20 2.36
CA ALA A 197 -1.17 13.29 2.56
C ALA A 197 -1.13 14.31 1.42
N ILE A 198 0.07 14.73 0.99
CA ILE A 198 0.27 15.67 -0.13
C ILE A 198 -0.36 15.12 -1.40
N SER A 199 -0.03 13.86 -1.73
CA SER A 199 -0.47 13.21 -2.97
C SER A 199 -1.98 12.98 -3.00
N LEU A 200 -2.55 12.47 -1.90
CA LEU A 200 -4.00 12.26 -1.80
C LEU A 200 -4.78 13.57 -1.74
N THR A 201 -4.25 14.61 -1.08
CA THR A 201 -4.92 15.91 -1.04
C THR A 201 -4.96 16.52 -2.43
N ALA A 202 -3.86 16.51 -3.17
CA ALA A 202 -3.81 17.03 -4.53
C ALA A 202 -4.82 16.31 -5.44
N LEU A 203 -4.92 14.99 -5.32
CA LEU A 203 -5.86 14.18 -6.09
C LEU A 203 -7.32 14.43 -5.68
N LEU A 204 -7.66 14.29 -4.40
CA LEU A 204 -9.05 14.36 -3.92
C LEU A 204 -9.64 15.77 -3.93
N SER A 205 -8.84 16.81 -3.76
CA SER A 205 -9.33 18.19 -3.72
C SER A 205 -9.38 18.88 -5.09
N ARG A 206 -8.53 18.45 -6.03
CA ARG A 206 -8.31 19.18 -7.29
C ARG A 206 -8.19 18.27 -8.52
N GLY A 207 -8.30 16.95 -8.35
CA GLY A 207 -8.11 15.99 -9.43
C GLY A 207 -6.72 16.05 -10.04
N ILE A 208 -5.68 16.35 -9.26
CA ILE A 208 -4.29 16.43 -9.75
C ILE A 208 -3.68 15.03 -9.63
N VAL A 209 -3.36 14.40 -10.77
CA VAL A 209 -3.03 12.97 -10.81
C VAL A 209 -1.52 12.73 -10.81
N ILE A 210 -0.72 13.62 -11.39
CA ILE A 210 0.73 13.39 -11.58
C ILE A 210 1.47 13.21 -10.24
N PRO A 211 1.23 14.00 -9.18
CA PRO A 211 1.87 13.79 -7.88
C PRO A 211 1.57 12.40 -7.30
N PHE A 212 0.35 11.92 -7.49
CA PHE A 212 -0.03 10.58 -7.03
C PHE A 212 0.68 9.48 -7.83
N LEU A 213 0.81 9.62 -9.16
CA LEU A 213 1.56 8.66 -9.98
C LEU A 213 3.04 8.62 -9.58
N LEU A 214 3.66 9.77 -9.35
CA LEU A 214 5.04 9.86 -8.87
C LEU A 214 5.19 9.25 -7.48
N TYR A 215 4.25 9.52 -6.56
CA TYR A 215 4.20 8.90 -5.25
C TYR A 215 4.10 7.38 -5.35
N SER A 216 3.18 6.86 -6.17
CA SER A 216 3.03 5.41 -6.38
C SER A 216 4.31 4.81 -6.94
N TRP A 217 4.95 5.46 -7.91
CA TRP A 217 6.21 4.98 -8.49
C TRP A 217 7.36 4.96 -7.46
N VAL A 218 7.59 6.08 -6.77
CA VAL A 218 8.68 6.22 -5.79
C VAL A 218 8.46 5.27 -4.62
N LEU A 219 7.24 5.22 -4.09
CA LEU A 219 6.93 4.38 -2.93
C LEU A 219 7.01 2.90 -3.27
N THR A 220 6.48 2.46 -4.41
CA THR A 220 6.55 1.04 -4.81
C THR A 220 7.99 0.60 -5.04
N ASN A 221 8.82 1.43 -5.68
CA ASN A 221 10.24 1.12 -5.88
C ASN A 221 11.00 1.11 -4.55
N SER A 222 10.83 2.12 -3.70
CA SER A 222 11.50 2.17 -2.40
C SER A 222 11.09 0.98 -1.52
N LEU A 223 9.81 0.64 -1.47
CA LEU A 223 9.33 -0.48 -0.65
C LEU A 223 9.74 -1.84 -1.25
N HIS A 224 9.76 -1.99 -2.56
CA HIS A 224 10.33 -3.19 -3.18
C HIS A 224 11.79 -3.36 -2.74
N THR A 225 12.57 -2.27 -2.77
CA THR A 225 13.97 -2.32 -2.37
C THR A 225 14.14 -2.69 -0.90
N GLU A 226 13.38 -2.04 0.00
CA GLU A 226 13.47 -2.26 1.45
C GLU A 226 12.91 -3.63 1.88
N VAL A 227 11.88 -4.16 1.20
CA VAL A 227 11.25 -5.44 1.57
C VAL A 227 11.99 -6.64 0.96
N PHE A 228 12.58 -6.50 -0.22
CA PHE A 228 13.10 -7.64 -0.99
C PHE A 228 14.59 -7.62 -1.29
N THR A 229 15.28 -6.47 -1.23
CA THR A 229 16.66 -6.38 -1.74
C THR A 229 17.69 -5.83 -0.77
N SER A 230 17.31 -4.93 0.15
CA SER A 230 18.24 -4.32 1.10
C SER A 230 17.51 -3.92 2.39
N PRO A 231 17.01 -4.90 3.17
CA PRO A 231 16.33 -4.63 4.44
C PRO A 231 17.23 -4.03 5.54
N ASP A 232 18.54 -3.86 5.30
CA ASP A 232 19.47 -3.47 6.36
C ASP A 232 19.77 -1.96 6.41
N THR A 233 19.35 -1.18 5.41
CA THR A 233 19.81 0.23 5.29
C THR A 233 18.73 1.28 5.53
N ALA A 234 17.46 1.03 5.22
CA ALA A 234 16.36 2.01 5.33
C ALA A 234 16.60 3.36 4.62
N LEU A 235 17.64 3.47 3.79
CA LEU A 235 18.09 4.73 3.19
C LEU A 235 17.10 5.27 2.16
N HIS A 236 16.16 4.45 1.69
CA HIS A 236 15.17 4.85 0.70
C HIS A 236 14.00 5.60 1.34
N ILE A 237 13.77 5.48 2.66
CA ILE A 237 12.69 6.17 3.36
C ILE A 237 12.92 7.70 3.46
N PRO A 238 14.12 8.20 3.81
CA PRO A 238 14.44 9.63 3.73
C PRO A 238 14.30 10.18 2.30
N PHE A 239 14.61 9.36 1.29
CA PHE A 239 14.43 9.74 -0.11
C PHE A 239 12.95 9.94 -0.48
N VAL A 240 12.03 9.14 0.07
CA VAL A 240 10.57 9.41 -0.04
C VAL A 240 10.22 10.79 0.53
N GLY A 241 10.89 11.20 1.61
CA GLY A 241 10.72 12.51 2.23
C GLY A 241 11.20 13.65 1.34
N ILE A 242 12.38 13.51 0.75
CA ILE A 242 12.91 14.47 -0.23
C ILE A 242 12.00 14.53 -1.46
N ALA A 243 11.56 13.38 -1.97
CA ALA A 243 10.66 13.29 -3.11
C ALA A 243 9.29 13.96 -2.84
N SER A 244 8.83 13.99 -1.59
CA SER A 244 7.57 14.65 -1.22
C SER A 244 7.56 16.15 -1.53
N PHE A 245 8.70 16.83 -1.39
CA PHE A 245 8.85 18.22 -1.85
C PHE A 245 8.70 18.34 -3.36
N GLY A 246 9.27 17.38 -4.10
CA GLY A 246 9.08 17.26 -5.54
C GLY A 246 7.61 17.10 -5.92
N PHE A 247 6.83 16.33 -5.17
CA PHE A 247 5.40 16.15 -5.42
C PHE A 247 4.62 17.47 -5.28
N VAL A 248 4.97 18.31 -4.31
CA VAL A 248 4.39 19.66 -4.16
C VAL A 248 4.71 20.54 -5.36
N VAL A 249 5.97 20.54 -5.80
CA VAL A 249 6.39 21.31 -6.99
C VAL A 249 5.64 20.84 -8.23
N VAL A 250 5.54 19.53 -8.44
CA VAL A 250 4.81 18.95 -9.58
C VAL A 250 3.32 19.28 -9.51
N ALA A 251 2.71 19.25 -8.33
CA ALA A 251 1.32 19.64 -8.14
C ALA A 251 1.10 21.12 -8.51
N ALA A 252 2.02 22.00 -8.12
CA ALA A 252 1.97 23.43 -8.45
C ALA A 252 2.13 23.66 -9.96
N LEU A 253 3.03 22.92 -10.62
CA LEU A 253 3.22 22.98 -12.07
C LEU A 253 1.99 22.47 -12.82
N GLU A 254 1.42 21.34 -12.41
CA GLU A 254 0.21 20.80 -13.03
C GLU A 254 -0.96 21.79 -12.89
N LEU A 255 -1.10 22.42 -11.73
CA LEU A 255 -2.10 23.47 -11.53
C LEU A 255 -1.87 24.66 -12.46
N LEU A 256 -0.63 25.15 -12.55
CA LEU A 256 -0.28 26.29 -13.39
C LEU A 256 -0.57 26.00 -14.88
N VAL A 257 -0.27 24.79 -15.35
CA VAL A 257 -0.58 24.35 -16.72
C VAL A 257 -2.09 24.30 -16.94
N ARG A 258 -2.86 23.72 -16.00
CA ARG A 258 -4.33 23.67 -16.09
C ARG A 258 -4.97 25.06 -16.11
N TYR A 259 -4.44 26.00 -15.32
CA TYR A 259 -4.89 27.39 -15.34
C TYR A 259 -4.63 28.08 -16.68
N ARG A 260 -3.51 27.78 -17.35
CA ARG A 260 -3.17 28.36 -18.66
C ARG A 260 -3.97 27.77 -19.82
N LEU A 261 -4.40 26.51 -19.72
CA LEU A 261 -5.13 25.81 -20.78
C LEU A 261 -6.66 26.01 -20.73
N LEU A 262 -7.16 27.07 -20.08
CA LEU A 262 -8.59 27.44 -20.03
C LEU A 262 -9.55 26.38 -19.44
N GLY A 263 -9.11 25.72 -18.36
CA GLY A 263 -10.04 25.50 -17.24
C GLY A 263 -10.79 24.18 -17.19
N TRP A 264 -10.11 23.04 -17.37
CA TRP A 264 -10.63 21.82 -16.75
C TRP A 264 -10.26 21.82 -15.26
N ASN A 265 -11.17 22.32 -14.42
CA ASN A 265 -11.07 22.33 -12.96
C ASN A 265 -11.33 20.93 -12.36
N GLY A 266 -10.66 19.91 -12.90
CA GLY A 266 -10.63 18.57 -12.34
C GLY A 266 -11.89 17.71 -12.56
N GLY A 267 -13.01 18.24 -13.04
CA GLY A 267 -14.28 17.49 -13.06
C GLY A 267 -15.04 17.72 -11.75
N ASN A 268 -15.68 16.70 -11.18
CA ASN A 268 -16.60 16.85 -10.04
C ASN A 268 -15.91 17.09 -8.67
N PHE A 269 -14.62 17.47 -8.65
CA PHE A 269 -13.86 17.70 -7.41
C PHE A 269 -14.11 19.07 -6.77
N VAL A 270 -14.76 19.99 -7.48
CA VAL A 270 -15.07 21.35 -7.01
C VAL A 270 -16.58 21.55 -7.06
N THR A 271 -17.22 21.84 -5.92
CA THR A 271 -18.57 22.42 -5.92
C THR A 271 -18.46 23.77 -6.65
N ASP A 272 -19.11 23.92 -7.80
CA ASP A 272 -19.13 25.17 -8.57
C ASP A 272 -19.55 26.32 -7.62
N PRO A 273 -18.66 27.27 -7.28
CA PRO A 273 -19.04 28.47 -6.57
C PRO A 273 -19.49 29.49 -7.62
N ARG A 274 -20.69 29.29 -8.16
CA ARG A 274 -21.44 30.40 -8.76
C ARG A 274 -22.26 31.09 -7.68
#